data_AF-A0A3M1JA45-F1
#
_entry.id   AF-A0A3M1JA45-F1
#
_cell.length_a   1.000
_cell.length_b   1.000
_cell.length_c   1.000
_cell.angle_alpha   90.00
_cell.angle_beta   90.00
_cell.angle_gamma   90.00
#
_symmetry.space_group_name_H-M   'P 1'
#
loop_
_entity.id
_entity.type
_entity.pdbx_description
1 polymer ?
#
loop_
_entity_poly.entity_id
_entity_poly.type
_entity_poly.pdbx_seq_one_letter_code
_entity_poly.pdbx_strand_id
1 'polypeptide(L)'
;MEAVSIMTGTEFLAQSSLRPVALERPLFAVRGLALGNGSSALEVLVCSHHSPPAKQTLRTAWKARHAGRAAPLLLVVLYQGRAALCGPTGDDPPAHTDLDPGQVERICREALDQPDRHAALRALRDSLPSIESALPGVRNEGFLATHELVAGARSLPAWDDAHHKARSLLVQRGENLLRSLGFTLERCDQTTSILRLAPAGRKAAVAVLLRQDESPDLNTDRFSGLSPVSYAMTVAERENIDYVVVSQGPKLRLYPVRQGVGVGQRGRTETFVEVHTGLLRDDDAAFLWLLFSADALTEDGTLTHLLDESHRFAGRLAENLREII
;
A
#
# COMPACT_ATOMS: atom_id res chain seq x y z
N MET A 1 -43.43 -6.22 -12.05
CA MET A 1 -42.57 -5.04 -12.31
C MET A 1 -41.61 -4.98 -11.14
N GLU A 2 -40.54 -5.77 -11.25
CA GLU A 2 -39.60 -6.04 -10.17
C GLU A 2 -38.71 -4.81 -9.92
N ALA A 3 -38.60 -4.44 -8.65
CA ALA A 3 -37.59 -3.53 -8.17
C ALA A 3 -36.23 -4.20 -8.36
N VAL A 4 -35.42 -3.63 -9.25
CA VAL A 4 -34.01 -3.98 -9.40
C VAL A 4 -33.32 -3.64 -8.08
N SER A 5 -32.99 -4.68 -7.32
CA SER A 5 -32.16 -4.63 -6.14
C SER A 5 -30.75 -4.21 -6.57
N ILE A 6 -30.43 -2.93 -6.39
CA ILE A 6 -29.06 -2.43 -6.56
C ILE A 6 -28.27 -2.99 -5.38
N MET A 7 -27.42 -3.98 -5.67
CA MET A 7 -26.48 -4.56 -4.73
C MET A 7 -25.74 -3.43 -3.99
N THR A 8 -25.96 -3.37 -2.68
CA THR A 8 -25.28 -2.49 -1.73
C THR A 8 -23.79 -2.83 -1.73
N GLY A 9 -23.02 -2.09 -2.52
CA GLY A 9 -21.57 -2.00 -2.37
C GLY A 9 -21.27 -1.47 -0.98
N THR A 10 -20.27 -2.07 -0.32
CA THR A 10 -19.76 -1.71 1.01
C THR A 10 -19.76 -0.19 1.22
N GLU A 11 -20.35 0.27 2.32
CA GLU A 11 -20.46 1.69 2.62
C GLU A 11 -19.07 2.31 2.87
N PHE A 12 -18.73 3.39 2.14
CA PHE A 12 -17.43 4.04 2.24
C PHE A 12 -17.21 4.59 3.66
N LEU A 13 -16.09 4.20 4.28
CA LEU A 13 -15.78 4.48 5.68
C LEU A 13 -16.84 3.94 6.66
N ALA A 14 -17.51 2.82 6.36
CA ALA A 14 -18.50 2.19 7.25
C ALA A 14 -18.00 1.97 8.69
N GLN A 15 -16.70 1.72 8.84
CA GLN A 15 -16.06 1.48 10.15
C GLN A 15 -15.81 2.78 10.93
N SER A 16 -15.83 3.93 10.26
CA SER A 16 -15.69 5.24 10.88
C SER A 16 -17.08 5.86 11.01
N SER A 17 -17.59 6.07 12.22
CA SER A 17 -18.92 6.64 12.43
C SER A 17 -19.05 8.02 11.77
N LEU A 18 -19.66 8.08 10.59
CA LEU A 18 -19.88 9.32 9.86
C LEU A 18 -20.91 10.17 10.59
N ARG A 19 -20.48 11.36 11.02
CA ARG A 19 -21.35 12.31 11.71
C ARG A 19 -22.18 13.09 10.69
N PRO A 20 -23.49 13.31 10.93
CA PRO A 20 -24.29 14.20 10.10
C PRO A 20 -23.70 15.62 10.07
N VAL A 21 -23.68 16.24 8.89
CA VAL A 21 -23.22 17.62 8.71
C VAL A 21 -24.19 18.35 7.78
N ALA A 22 -24.71 19.49 8.25
CA ALA A 22 -25.47 20.41 7.44
C ALA A 22 -24.53 21.44 6.81
N LEU A 23 -24.63 21.61 5.49
CA LEU A 23 -23.98 22.69 4.76
C LEU A 23 -25.08 23.61 4.21
N GLU A 24 -24.90 24.92 4.28
CA GLU A 24 -25.94 25.88 3.87
C GLU A 24 -26.22 25.84 2.36
N ARG A 25 -25.18 25.65 1.54
CA ARG A 25 -25.27 25.59 0.06
C ARG A 25 -24.29 24.54 -0.49
N PRO A 26 -24.59 23.25 -0.32
CA PRO A 26 -23.67 22.19 -0.72
C PRO A 26 -23.63 22.07 -2.25
N LEU A 27 -22.42 22.03 -2.81
CA LEU A 27 -22.21 21.71 -4.23
C LEU A 27 -22.35 20.20 -4.53
N PHE A 28 -22.30 19.36 -3.49
CA PHE A 28 -22.40 17.90 -3.56
C PHE A 28 -23.33 17.37 -2.47
N ALA A 29 -23.98 16.23 -2.70
CA ALA A 29 -24.85 15.61 -1.68
C ALA A 29 -23.99 15.08 -0.52
N VAL A 30 -24.15 15.65 0.68
CA VAL A 30 -23.34 15.30 1.86
C VAL A 30 -23.77 13.94 2.39
N ARG A 31 -22.81 13.04 2.63
CA ARG A 31 -23.02 11.75 3.30
C ARG A 31 -22.66 11.82 4.78
N GLY A 32 -21.59 12.53 5.13
CA GLY A 32 -21.20 12.76 6.51
C GLY A 32 -19.75 13.15 6.67
N LEU A 33 -19.32 13.27 7.92
CA LEU A 33 -17.98 13.71 8.31
C LEU A 33 -17.35 12.71 9.27
N ALA A 34 -16.15 12.23 8.93
CA ALA A 34 -15.28 11.52 9.86
C ALA A 34 -14.27 12.49 10.49
N LEU A 35 -13.95 12.26 11.75
CA LEU A 35 -12.97 13.04 12.52
C LEU A 35 -11.84 12.13 12.98
N GLY A 36 -10.60 12.56 12.76
CA GLY A 36 -9.42 11.90 13.30
C GLY A 36 -9.18 12.24 14.78
N ASN A 37 -7.96 11.98 15.25
CA ASN A 37 -7.59 12.17 16.65
C ASN A 37 -6.92 13.53 16.94
N GLY A 38 -6.98 13.94 18.21
CA GLY A 38 -6.31 15.13 18.73
C GLY A 38 -7.06 16.45 18.54
N SER A 39 -6.43 17.55 18.97
CA SER A 39 -6.98 18.90 18.82
C SER A 39 -6.91 19.38 17.37
N SER A 40 -8.00 19.97 16.85
CA SER A 40 -8.09 20.39 15.44
C SER A 40 -7.72 19.23 14.49
N ALA A 41 -8.30 18.06 14.78
CA ALA A 41 -8.07 16.82 14.06
C ALA A 41 -8.36 16.95 12.56
N LEU A 42 -7.81 16.01 11.78
CA LEU A 42 -8.19 15.84 10.38
C LEU A 42 -9.71 15.61 10.27
N GLU A 43 -10.33 16.32 9.35
CA GLU A 43 -11.71 16.14 8.95
C GLU A 43 -11.77 15.48 7.57
N VAL A 44 -12.54 14.41 7.42
CA VAL A 44 -12.82 13.80 6.10
C VAL A 44 -14.31 13.98 5.80
N LEU A 45 -14.62 14.92 4.91
CA LEU A 45 -15.99 15.18 4.45
C LEU A 45 -16.30 14.29 3.25
N VAL A 46 -17.26 13.38 3.42
CA VAL A 46 -17.71 12.47 2.37
C VAL A 46 -18.98 13.01 1.74
N CYS A 47 -18.94 13.17 0.43
CA CYS A 47 -20.05 13.61 -0.40
C CYS A 47 -20.28 12.63 -1.56
N SER A 48 -21.38 12.82 -2.27
CA SER A 48 -21.67 12.12 -3.53
C SER A 48 -22.15 13.05 -4.61
N HIS A 49 -21.90 12.64 -5.85
CA HIS A 49 -22.33 13.32 -7.05
C HIS A 49 -22.75 12.30 -8.12
N HIS A 50 -23.62 12.72 -9.05
CA HIS A 50 -24.15 11.83 -10.10
C HIS A 50 -23.21 11.73 -11.31
N SER A 51 -22.26 12.65 -11.44
CA SER A 51 -21.33 12.77 -12.56
C SER A 51 -19.92 13.16 -12.07
N PRO A 52 -18.88 12.99 -12.93
CA PRO A 52 -17.52 13.38 -12.58
C PRO A 52 -17.41 14.87 -12.24
N PRO A 53 -16.94 15.24 -11.02
CA PRO A 53 -16.79 16.64 -10.64
C PRO A 53 -15.54 17.25 -11.28
N ALA A 54 -15.67 18.48 -11.78
CA ALA A 54 -14.50 19.25 -12.21
C ALA A 54 -13.60 19.60 -11.01
N LYS A 55 -12.27 19.60 -11.22
CA LYS A 55 -11.29 19.94 -10.17
C LYS A 55 -11.55 21.32 -9.54
N GLN A 56 -12.02 22.29 -10.32
CA GLN A 56 -12.39 23.61 -9.81
C GLN A 56 -13.59 23.54 -8.84
N THR A 57 -14.60 22.73 -9.14
CA THR A 57 -15.77 22.54 -8.28
C THR A 57 -15.37 21.89 -6.94
N LEU A 58 -14.46 20.92 -6.97
CA LEU A 58 -13.88 20.32 -5.77
C LEU A 58 -13.19 21.37 -4.89
N ARG A 59 -12.33 22.19 -5.49
CA ARG A 59 -11.61 23.27 -4.77
C ARG A 59 -12.58 24.30 -4.18
N THR A 60 -13.62 24.69 -4.92
CA THR A 60 -14.66 25.61 -4.42
C THR A 60 -15.40 25.02 -3.22
N ALA A 61 -15.86 23.77 -3.30
CA ALA A 61 -16.55 23.09 -2.20
C ALA A 61 -15.64 22.93 -0.98
N TRP A 62 -14.38 22.56 -1.21
CA TRP A 62 -13.36 22.44 -0.17
C TRP A 62 -13.12 23.78 0.53
N LYS A 63 -12.90 24.87 -0.23
CA LYS A 63 -12.67 26.21 0.32
C LYS A 63 -13.85 26.69 1.16
N ALA A 64 -15.07 26.48 0.65
CA ALA A 64 -16.30 26.84 1.37
C ALA A 64 -16.41 26.11 2.71
N ARG A 65 -16.04 24.82 2.78
CA ARG A 65 -16.08 24.03 4.02
C ARG A 65 -14.90 24.31 4.96
N HIS A 66 -13.70 24.49 4.40
CA HIS A 66 -12.49 24.75 5.17
C HIS A 66 -12.57 26.12 5.85
N ALA A 67 -13.00 27.15 5.11
CA ALA A 67 -13.27 28.51 5.61
C ALA A 67 -12.14 29.09 6.49
N GLY A 68 -10.88 28.77 6.17
CA GLY A 68 -9.70 29.23 6.90
C GLY A 68 -9.50 28.60 8.29
N ARG A 69 -10.23 27.53 8.63
CA ARG A 69 -10.08 26.83 9.91
C ARG A 69 -8.71 26.15 10.03
N ALA A 70 -8.27 25.93 11.26
CA ALA A 70 -6.99 25.27 11.55
C ALA A 70 -7.01 23.75 11.41
N ALA A 71 -8.21 23.15 11.28
CA ALA A 71 -8.39 21.71 11.12
C ALA A 71 -8.17 21.33 9.64
N PRO A 72 -7.22 20.44 9.32
CA PRO A 72 -7.06 19.92 7.96
C PRO A 72 -8.37 19.29 7.47
N LEU A 73 -8.69 19.48 6.19
CA LEU A 73 -9.92 18.97 5.60
C LEU A 73 -9.58 18.15 4.37
N LEU A 74 -10.04 16.92 4.28
CA LEU A 74 -10.07 16.14 3.05
C LEU A 74 -11.52 16.08 2.56
N LEU A 75 -11.77 16.57 1.35
CA LEU A 75 -13.06 16.42 0.69
C LEU A 75 -12.99 15.19 -0.21
N VAL A 76 -13.89 14.23 0.01
CA VAL A 76 -14.07 13.05 -0.84
C VAL A 76 -15.43 13.13 -1.52
N VAL A 77 -15.47 12.96 -2.84
CA VAL A 77 -16.71 12.94 -3.62
C VAL A 77 -16.80 11.62 -4.38
N LEU A 78 -17.82 10.82 -4.06
CA LEU A 78 -18.09 9.54 -4.72
C LEU A 78 -19.06 9.73 -5.89
N TYR A 79 -18.73 9.19 -7.06
CA TYR A 79 -19.55 9.29 -8.27
C TYR A 79 -19.30 8.09 -9.19
N GLN A 80 -20.34 7.49 -9.78
CA GLN A 80 -20.22 6.48 -10.84
C GLN A 80 -19.19 5.35 -10.57
N GLY A 81 -19.06 4.88 -9.32
CA GLY A 81 -18.07 3.85 -8.95
C GLY A 81 -16.61 4.35 -8.87
N ARG A 82 -16.38 5.66 -8.91
CA ARG A 82 -15.11 6.36 -8.77
C ARG A 82 -15.14 7.34 -7.59
N ALA A 83 -13.97 7.83 -7.24
CA ALA A 83 -13.80 8.84 -6.20
C ALA A 83 -12.99 10.03 -6.73
N ALA A 84 -13.30 11.21 -6.20
CA ALA A 84 -12.46 12.40 -6.29
C ALA A 84 -12.06 12.86 -4.89
N LEU A 85 -10.88 13.47 -4.80
CA LEU A 85 -10.26 13.87 -3.55
C LEU A 85 -9.68 15.28 -3.66
N CYS A 86 -9.87 16.11 -2.63
CA CYS A 86 -9.33 17.47 -2.58
C CYS A 86 -8.88 17.84 -1.15
N GLY A 87 -7.73 18.50 -1.01
CA GLY A 87 -7.11 18.83 0.29
C GLY A 87 -5.78 18.10 0.51
N PRO A 88 -5.22 18.05 1.73
CA PRO A 88 -5.86 18.41 2.99
C PRO A 88 -5.73 19.88 3.40
N THR A 89 -4.85 20.65 2.75
CA THR A 89 -4.49 22.04 3.11
C THR A 89 -4.07 22.86 1.90
N GLY A 90 -3.92 24.19 2.09
CA GLY A 90 -3.35 25.13 1.12
C GLY A 90 -4.37 26.05 0.48
N ASP A 91 -3.88 27.14 -0.13
CA ASP A 91 -4.70 28.09 -0.91
C ASP A 91 -5.14 27.51 -2.25
N ASP A 92 -4.34 26.59 -2.79
CA ASP A 92 -4.63 25.80 -3.98
C ASP A 92 -4.49 24.29 -3.68
N PRO A 93 -5.44 23.71 -2.92
CA PRO A 93 -5.33 22.35 -2.40
C PRO A 93 -5.33 21.30 -3.53
N PRO A 94 -4.46 20.28 -3.51
CA PRO A 94 -4.37 19.31 -4.60
C PRO A 94 -5.72 18.62 -4.80
N ALA A 95 -6.08 18.41 -6.06
CA ALA A 95 -7.37 17.87 -6.47
C ALA A 95 -7.17 16.77 -7.52
N HIS A 96 -7.68 15.58 -7.19
CA HIS A 96 -7.57 14.36 -7.95
C HIS A 96 -8.96 13.83 -8.29
N THR A 97 -9.12 13.29 -9.49
CA THR A 97 -10.37 12.70 -9.99
C THR A 97 -10.10 11.30 -10.51
N ASP A 98 -11.17 10.55 -10.73
CA ASP A 98 -11.16 9.23 -11.37
C ASP A 98 -10.33 8.19 -10.61
N LEU A 99 -10.32 8.34 -9.29
CA LEU A 99 -9.61 7.44 -8.37
C LEU A 99 -10.44 6.20 -8.06
N ASP A 100 -9.73 5.14 -7.67
CA ASP A 100 -10.32 3.94 -7.09
C ASP A 100 -10.92 4.26 -5.70
N PRO A 101 -12.23 4.03 -5.45
CA PRO A 101 -12.83 4.31 -4.16
C PRO A 101 -12.21 3.53 -3.00
N GLY A 102 -11.81 2.27 -3.22
CA GLY A 102 -11.21 1.43 -2.19
C GLY A 102 -9.86 1.98 -1.72
N GLN A 103 -9.01 2.40 -2.66
CA GLN A 103 -7.77 3.11 -2.40
C GLN A 103 -8.00 4.40 -1.60
N VAL A 104 -8.95 5.25 -2.05
CA VAL A 104 -9.27 6.50 -1.35
C VAL A 104 -9.77 6.25 0.06
N GLU A 105 -10.59 5.22 0.27
CA GLU A 105 -11.08 4.85 1.59
C GLU A 105 -9.93 4.45 2.53
N ARG A 106 -9.00 3.61 2.06
CA ARG A 106 -7.85 3.17 2.85
C ARG A 106 -6.93 4.34 3.20
N ILE A 107 -6.67 5.27 2.26
CA ILE A 107 -5.92 6.50 2.52
C ILE A 107 -6.59 7.34 3.60
N CYS A 108 -7.91 7.52 3.51
CA CYS A 108 -8.67 8.28 4.50
C CYS A 108 -8.59 7.63 5.88
N ARG A 109 -8.77 6.30 5.96
CA ARG A 109 -8.71 5.55 7.21
C ARG A 109 -7.36 5.67 7.87
N GLU A 110 -6.29 5.44 7.11
CA GLU A 110 -4.92 5.55 7.64
C GLU A 110 -4.59 6.96 8.13
N ALA A 111 -5.10 7.99 7.45
CA ALA A 111 -4.93 9.37 7.88
C ALA A 111 -5.77 9.73 9.12
N LEU A 112 -6.99 9.18 9.23
CA LEU A 112 -7.88 9.36 10.38
C LEU A 112 -7.34 8.67 11.64
N ASP A 113 -6.68 7.52 11.48
CA ASP A 113 -6.09 6.73 12.57
C ASP A 113 -4.79 7.34 13.12
N GLN A 114 -4.26 8.39 12.50
CA GLN A 114 -3.07 9.08 13.02
C GLN A 114 -3.36 9.74 14.38
N PRO A 115 -2.35 9.82 15.26
CA PRO A 115 -2.54 10.29 16.65
C PRO A 115 -2.92 11.78 16.73
N ASP A 116 -2.50 12.57 15.76
CA ASP A 116 -2.76 14.01 15.70
C ASP A 116 -2.77 14.54 14.25
N ARG A 117 -3.19 15.80 14.10
CA ARG A 117 -3.24 16.49 12.81
C ARG A 117 -1.90 16.56 12.07
N HIS A 118 -0.77 16.66 12.77
CA HIS A 118 0.54 16.77 12.15
C HIS A 118 0.97 15.42 11.58
N ALA A 119 0.71 14.33 12.30
CA ALA A 119 0.90 12.98 11.80
C ALA A 119 -0.02 12.68 10.60
N ALA A 120 -1.30 13.06 10.67
CA ALA A 120 -2.25 12.93 9.56
C ALA A 120 -1.79 13.69 8.30
N LEU A 121 -1.32 14.94 8.46
CA LEU A 121 -0.81 15.74 7.35
C LEU A 121 0.45 15.13 6.73
N ARG A 122 1.37 14.60 7.54
CA ARG A 122 2.56 13.89 7.01
C ARG A 122 2.15 12.66 6.22
N ALA A 123 1.28 11.81 6.78
CA ALA A 123 0.80 10.61 6.09
C ALA A 123 0.13 10.93 4.74
N LEU A 124 -0.74 11.95 4.69
CA LEU A 124 -1.38 12.39 3.45
C LEU A 124 -0.38 13.00 2.46
N ARG A 125 0.56 13.82 2.91
CA ARG A 125 1.60 14.41 2.04
C ARG A 125 2.49 13.35 1.41
N ASP A 126 2.78 12.28 2.14
CA ASP A 126 3.62 11.18 1.64
C ASP A 126 2.82 10.27 0.68
N SER A 127 1.50 10.15 0.89
CA SER A 127 0.61 9.27 0.12
C SER A 127 0.09 9.89 -1.18
N LEU A 128 -0.48 11.09 -1.11
CA LEU A 128 -1.24 11.71 -2.20
C LEU A 128 -0.46 11.92 -3.50
N PRO A 129 0.83 12.31 -3.49
CA PRO A 129 1.59 12.47 -4.73
C PRO A 129 1.72 11.18 -5.56
N SER A 130 1.65 10.01 -4.91
CA SER A 130 1.84 8.71 -5.57
C SER A 130 0.54 8.09 -6.11
N ILE A 131 -0.62 8.67 -5.79
CA ILE A 131 -1.94 8.06 -6.05
C ILE A 131 -2.24 7.89 -7.55
N GLU A 132 -1.73 8.81 -8.38
CA GLU A 132 -1.85 8.80 -9.84
C GLU A 132 -0.68 8.08 -10.53
N SER A 133 0.29 7.56 -9.79
CA SER A 133 1.43 6.84 -10.39
C SER A 133 1.00 5.56 -11.12
N ALA A 134 1.91 5.00 -11.92
CA ALA A 134 1.67 3.73 -12.62
C ALA A 134 1.58 2.52 -11.67
N LEU A 135 2.23 2.61 -10.51
CA LEU A 135 2.23 1.58 -9.48
C LEU A 135 1.99 2.19 -8.09
N PRO A 136 0.79 2.75 -7.80
CA PRO A 136 0.52 3.36 -6.51
C PRO A 136 0.69 2.35 -5.39
N GLY A 137 1.45 2.73 -4.37
CA GLY A 137 1.74 1.84 -3.25
C GLY A 137 2.74 0.72 -3.55
N VAL A 138 3.39 0.68 -4.71
CA VAL A 138 4.53 -0.22 -4.94
C VAL A 138 5.80 0.61 -5.05
N ARG A 139 6.81 0.26 -4.25
CA ARG A 139 8.14 0.83 -4.37
C ARG A 139 9.12 -0.28 -4.68
N ASN A 140 9.81 -0.17 -5.81
CA ASN A 140 10.76 -1.15 -6.30
C ASN A 140 12.15 -0.53 -6.35
N GLU A 141 13.04 -0.99 -5.48
CA GLU A 141 14.43 -0.55 -5.40
C GLU A 141 15.31 -1.68 -5.93
N GLY A 142 15.47 -1.76 -7.25
CA GLY A 142 16.41 -2.69 -7.91
C GLY A 142 16.08 -4.18 -7.80
N PHE A 143 14.98 -4.59 -7.17
CA PHE A 143 14.67 -6.00 -6.99
C PHE A 143 14.06 -6.62 -8.24
N LEU A 144 13.12 -5.94 -8.89
CA LEU A 144 12.51 -6.37 -10.15
C LEU A 144 12.73 -5.34 -11.25
N ALA A 145 12.56 -5.73 -12.51
CA ALA A 145 12.49 -4.75 -13.59
C ALA A 145 11.13 -4.02 -13.51
N THR A 146 11.13 -2.69 -13.56
CA THR A 146 9.88 -1.91 -13.48
C THR A 146 8.90 -2.28 -14.61
N HIS A 147 9.40 -2.63 -15.80
CA HIS A 147 8.58 -3.14 -16.90
C HIS A 147 7.80 -4.40 -16.50
N GLU A 148 8.44 -5.33 -15.80
CA GLU A 148 7.78 -6.55 -15.35
C GLU A 148 6.73 -6.29 -14.27
N LEU A 149 6.88 -5.25 -13.44
CA LEU A 149 5.80 -4.87 -12.53
C LEU A 149 4.64 -4.19 -13.27
N VAL A 150 4.93 -3.29 -14.21
CA VAL A 150 3.90 -2.50 -14.93
C VAL A 150 3.12 -3.35 -15.93
N ALA A 151 3.80 -4.25 -16.65
CA ALA A 151 3.21 -5.03 -17.75
C ALA A 151 3.26 -6.54 -17.51
N GLY A 152 4.43 -7.09 -17.15
CA GLY A 152 4.65 -8.53 -17.03
C GLY A 152 3.76 -9.21 -15.99
N ALA A 153 3.71 -8.68 -14.77
CA ALA A 153 2.91 -9.19 -13.68
C ALA A 153 1.42 -9.17 -14.04
N ARG A 154 0.95 -8.09 -14.67
CA ARG A 154 -0.45 -7.91 -15.09
C ARG A 154 -0.86 -8.86 -16.22
N SER A 155 0.08 -9.42 -16.96
CA SER A 155 -0.19 -10.41 -18.02
C SER A 155 -0.11 -11.85 -17.54
N LEU A 156 0.28 -12.09 -16.29
CA LEU A 156 0.33 -13.45 -15.73
C LEU A 156 -1.08 -14.06 -15.69
N PRO A 157 -1.26 -15.33 -16.09
CA PRO A 157 -2.54 -16.03 -15.95
C PRO A 157 -3.07 -16.08 -14.51
N ALA A 158 -2.18 -16.00 -13.52
CA ALA A 158 -2.52 -16.00 -12.11
C ALA A 158 -3.03 -14.64 -11.59
N TRP A 159 -3.00 -13.56 -12.39
CA TRP A 159 -3.32 -12.20 -11.93
C TRP A 159 -4.71 -12.11 -11.31
N ASP A 160 -5.75 -12.61 -11.98
CA ASP A 160 -7.13 -12.48 -11.52
C ASP A 160 -7.40 -13.28 -10.23
N ASP A 161 -6.83 -14.48 -10.12
CA ASP A 161 -6.90 -15.29 -8.88
C ASP A 161 -6.15 -14.61 -7.73
N ALA A 162 -4.94 -14.12 -7.99
CA ALA A 162 -4.13 -13.37 -7.04
C ALA A 162 -4.84 -12.10 -6.55
N HIS A 163 -5.50 -11.37 -7.46
CA HIS A 163 -6.33 -10.21 -7.14
C HIS A 163 -7.48 -10.61 -6.19
N HIS A 164 -8.25 -11.65 -6.52
CA HIS A 164 -9.37 -12.09 -5.68
C HIS A 164 -8.91 -12.50 -4.28
N LYS A 165 -7.78 -13.20 -4.18
CA LYS A 165 -7.18 -13.62 -2.89
C LYS A 165 -6.68 -12.44 -2.07
N ALA A 166 -6.05 -11.44 -2.70
CA ALA A 166 -5.44 -10.32 -1.99
C ALA A 166 -6.38 -9.16 -1.64
N ARG A 167 -7.47 -8.96 -2.39
CA ARG A 167 -8.30 -7.76 -2.25
C ARG A 167 -8.80 -7.55 -0.81
N SER A 168 -9.30 -8.60 -0.16
CA SER A 168 -9.74 -8.53 1.25
C SER A 168 -8.58 -8.41 2.25
N LEU A 169 -7.34 -8.67 1.82
CA LEU A 169 -6.15 -8.60 2.68
C LEU A 169 -5.58 -7.19 2.77
N LEU A 170 -5.96 -6.27 1.88
CA LEU A 170 -5.47 -4.89 1.86
C LEU A 170 -5.76 -4.09 3.14
N VAL A 171 -6.70 -4.56 3.97
CA VAL A 171 -7.03 -3.96 5.28
C VAL A 171 -6.32 -4.64 6.45
N GLN A 172 -5.66 -5.78 6.24
CA GLN A 172 -4.98 -6.53 7.29
C GLN A 172 -3.55 -6.01 7.51
N ARG A 173 -3.00 -6.24 8.71
CA ARG A 173 -1.69 -5.72 9.12
C ARG A 173 -0.95 -6.77 9.94
N GLY A 174 0.39 -6.67 9.97
CA GLY A 174 1.25 -7.47 10.84
C GLY A 174 1.05 -8.98 10.66
N GLU A 175 0.99 -9.70 11.77
CA GLU A 175 0.90 -11.17 11.79
C GLU A 175 -0.36 -11.70 11.08
N ASN A 176 -1.50 -11.04 11.24
CA ASN A 176 -2.75 -11.47 10.59
C ASN A 176 -2.62 -11.46 9.06
N LEU A 177 -1.97 -10.42 8.51
CA LEU A 177 -1.71 -10.34 7.08
C LEU A 177 -0.78 -11.46 6.61
N LEU A 178 0.32 -11.71 7.34
CA LEU A 178 1.26 -12.80 7.01
C LEU A 178 0.57 -14.17 7.06
N ARG A 179 -0.30 -14.42 8.05
CA ARG A 179 -1.08 -15.67 8.12
C ARG A 179 -2.04 -15.80 6.94
N SER A 180 -2.76 -14.74 6.59
CA SER A 180 -3.67 -14.74 5.45
C SER A 180 -2.97 -14.86 4.09
N LEU A 181 -1.68 -14.50 4.02
CA LEU A 181 -0.81 -14.74 2.86
C LEU A 181 -0.34 -16.20 2.76
N GLY A 182 -0.78 -17.08 3.66
CA GLY A 182 -0.49 -18.52 3.61
C GLY A 182 0.68 -18.98 4.47
N PHE A 183 1.20 -18.12 5.37
CA PHE A 183 2.30 -18.50 6.25
C PHE A 183 1.86 -19.02 7.61
N THR A 184 2.62 -19.97 8.14
CA THR A 184 2.72 -20.19 9.59
C THR A 184 3.94 -19.44 10.12
N LEU A 185 3.79 -18.78 11.27
CA LEU A 185 4.87 -18.05 11.94
C LEU A 185 5.44 -18.89 13.07
N GLU A 186 6.73 -19.21 12.98
CA GLU A 186 7.50 -19.85 14.05
C GLU A 186 8.44 -18.80 14.65
N ARG A 187 8.32 -18.52 15.95
CA ARG A 187 9.20 -17.53 16.60
C ARG A 187 10.65 -18.05 16.60
N CYS A 188 11.57 -17.29 16.04
CA CYS A 188 13.00 -17.64 16.01
C CYS A 188 13.73 -17.03 17.22
N ASP A 189 13.44 -15.77 17.52
CA ASP A 189 13.98 -15.06 18.68
C ASP A 189 13.00 -14.00 19.20
N GLN A 190 13.49 -13.00 19.94
CA GLN A 190 12.63 -11.96 20.50
C GLN A 190 12.02 -11.02 19.45
N THR A 191 12.68 -10.82 18.31
CA THR A 191 12.35 -9.80 17.29
C THR A 191 12.04 -10.38 15.91
N THR A 192 12.43 -11.62 15.64
CA THR A 192 12.25 -12.30 14.35
C THR A 192 11.38 -13.55 14.47
N SER A 193 10.70 -13.88 13.37
CA SER A 193 9.97 -15.13 13.18
C SER A 193 10.34 -15.74 11.84
N ILE A 194 10.38 -17.06 11.74
CA ILE A 194 10.50 -17.78 10.48
C ILE A 194 9.09 -17.97 9.91
N LEU A 195 8.89 -17.50 8.68
CA LEU A 195 7.70 -17.79 7.89
C LEU A 195 7.87 -19.14 7.22
N ARG A 196 6.94 -20.05 7.47
CA ARG A 196 6.87 -21.35 6.81
C ARG A 196 5.64 -21.42 5.93
N LEU A 197 5.74 -22.19 4.86
CA LEU A 197 4.56 -22.55 4.07
C LEU A 197 3.57 -23.29 4.98
N ALA A 198 2.33 -22.82 5.06
CA ALA A 198 1.31 -23.53 5.83
C ALA A 198 0.98 -24.90 5.17
N PRO A 199 0.68 -25.95 5.95
CA PRO A 199 0.59 -25.97 7.42
C PRO A 199 1.91 -26.27 8.16
N ALA A 200 2.91 -26.91 7.55
CA ALA A 200 4.22 -27.19 8.19
C ALA A 200 5.33 -27.42 7.16
N GLY A 201 5.37 -26.58 6.13
CA GLY A 201 6.29 -26.66 5.01
C GLY A 201 7.67 -26.04 5.27
N ARG A 202 8.41 -25.87 4.18
CA ARG A 202 9.74 -25.26 4.12
C ARG A 202 9.75 -23.84 4.71
N LYS A 203 10.90 -23.42 5.23
CA LYS A 203 11.17 -22.03 5.63
C LYS A 203 11.23 -21.15 4.38
N ALA A 204 10.30 -20.19 4.25
CA ALA A 204 10.21 -19.30 3.10
C ALA A 204 10.97 -17.99 3.33
N ALA A 205 10.80 -17.37 4.50
CA ALA A 205 11.37 -16.07 4.80
C ALA A 205 11.62 -15.89 6.30
N VAL A 206 12.51 -14.97 6.66
CA VAL A 206 12.55 -14.40 8.01
C VAL A 206 11.67 -13.15 8.04
N ALA A 207 10.73 -13.09 8.97
CA ALA A 207 9.86 -11.94 9.20
C ALA A 207 10.32 -11.10 10.38
N VAL A 208 10.24 -9.78 10.21
CA VAL A 208 10.32 -8.79 11.29
C VAL A 208 9.07 -7.94 11.31
N LEU A 209 8.43 -7.88 12.48
CA LEU A 209 7.27 -7.02 12.72
C LEU A 209 7.73 -5.79 13.51
N LEU A 210 7.75 -4.66 12.82
CA LEU A 210 8.17 -3.38 13.38
C LEU A 210 7.02 -2.66 14.09
N ARG A 211 7.39 -1.91 15.13
CA ARG A 211 6.51 -0.94 15.77
C ARG A 211 6.33 0.28 14.87
N GLN A 212 5.32 1.09 15.16
CA GLN A 212 4.99 2.27 14.34
C GLN A 212 6.12 3.32 14.34
N ASP A 213 6.88 3.42 15.42
CA ASP A 213 7.97 4.37 15.65
C ASP A 213 9.35 3.85 15.19
N GLU A 214 9.46 2.57 14.85
CA GLU A 214 10.70 1.98 14.37
C GLU A 214 10.94 2.29 12.88
N SER A 215 12.17 2.16 12.41
CA SER A 215 12.49 2.26 10.98
C SER A 215 13.23 1.00 10.55
N PRO A 216 12.91 0.41 9.38
CA PRO A 216 13.59 -0.79 8.89
C PRO A 216 15.10 -0.60 8.70
N ASP A 217 15.51 0.63 8.41
CA ASP A 217 16.86 0.95 7.95
C ASP A 217 17.70 1.65 9.05
N LEU A 218 17.12 2.04 10.18
CA LEU A 218 17.82 2.72 11.28
C LEU A 218 18.24 1.75 12.40
N ASN A 219 19.42 1.97 12.95
CA ASN A 219 19.95 1.19 14.05
C ASN A 219 19.16 1.41 15.33
N THR A 220 18.89 0.33 16.07
CA THR A 220 18.17 0.39 17.35
C THR A 220 18.66 -0.68 18.32
N ASP A 221 18.52 -0.41 19.62
CA ASP A 221 18.96 -1.34 20.67
C ASP A 221 18.18 -2.66 20.65
N ARG A 222 16.90 -2.63 20.24
CA ARG A 222 16.06 -3.83 20.10
C ARG A 222 16.68 -4.86 19.15
N PHE A 223 17.47 -4.41 18.18
CA PHE A 223 18.14 -5.25 17.19
C PHE A 223 19.67 -5.25 17.39
N SER A 224 20.11 -5.19 18.65
CA SER A 224 21.53 -5.27 19.03
C SER A 224 22.42 -4.20 18.38
N GLY A 225 21.89 -2.99 18.20
CA GLY A 225 22.60 -1.87 17.57
C GLY A 225 22.67 -1.94 16.04
N LEU A 226 22.06 -2.95 15.41
CA LEU A 226 21.88 -3.04 13.96
C LEU A 226 20.54 -2.44 13.54
N SER A 227 20.37 -2.19 12.24
CA SER A 227 19.04 -1.96 11.68
C SER A 227 18.22 -3.26 11.67
N PRO A 228 16.87 -3.19 11.79
CA PRO A 228 16.03 -4.38 11.74
C PRO A 228 16.25 -5.24 10.49
N VAL A 229 16.46 -4.63 9.32
CA VAL A 229 16.77 -5.34 8.07
C VAL A 229 18.11 -6.07 8.19
N SER A 230 19.15 -5.40 8.68
CA SER A 230 20.49 -6.02 8.81
C SER A 230 20.48 -7.19 9.79
N TYR A 231 19.78 -7.04 10.92
CA TYR A 231 19.61 -8.11 11.89
C TYR A 231 18.88 -9.32 11.28
N ALA A 232 17.77 -9.07 10.58
CA ALA A 232 17.00 -10.13 9.91
C ALA A 232 17.80 -10.85 8.84
N MET A 233 18.67 -10.14 8.11
CA MET A 233 19.59 -10.74 7.12
C MET A 233 20.56 -11.72 7.78
N THR A 234 21.15 -11.36 8.92
CA THR A 234 22.04 -12.26 9.68
C THR A 234 21.30 -13.51 10.17
N VAL A 235 20.04 -13.35 10.61
CA VAL A 235 19.20 -14.50 10.99
C VAL A 235 18.89 -15.36 9.76
N ALA A 236 18.53 -14.76 8.63
CA ALA A 236 18.21 -15.50 7.41
C ALA A 236 19.42 -16.29 6.88
N GLU A 237 20.63 -15.73 6.94
CA GLU A 237 21.87 -16.43 6.60
C GLU A 237 22.11 -17.64 7.50
N ARG A 238 21.98 -17.46 8.82
CA ARG A 238 22.15 -18.55 9.80
C ARG A 238 21.15 -19.68 9.56
N GLU A 239 19.92 -19.33 9.20
CA GLU A 239 18.83 -20.28 8.97
C GLU A 239 18.79 -20.83 7.52
N ASN A 240 19.69 -20.38 6.65
CA ASN A 240 19.74 -20.69 5.22
C ASN A 240 18.41 -20.40 4.49
N ILE A 241 17.92 -19.17 4.64
CA ILE A 241 16.66 -18.66 4.07
C ILE A 241 16.97 -17.55 3.07
N ASP A 242 16.26 -17.56 1.93
CA ASP A 242 16.54 -16.69 0.80
C ASP A 242 15.90 -15.29 0.87
N TYR A 243 14.93 -15.10 1.77
CA TYR A 243 14.15 -13.87 1.84
C TYR A 243 13.98 -13.32 3.26
N VAL A 244 13.93 -12.00 3.35
CA VAL A 244 13.52 -11.27 4.55
C VAL A 244 12.26 -10.46 4.24
N VAL A 245 11.23 -10.61 5.07
CA VAL A 245 10.00 -9.83 5.04
C VAL A 245 9.97 -8.87 6.22
N VAL A 246 9.86 -7.58 5.96
CA VAL A 246 9.65 -6.58 7.01
C VAL A 246 8.24 -6.03 6.91
N SER A 247 7.47 -6.16 7.98
CA SER A 247 6.12 -5.62 8.10
C SER A 247 6.13 -4.42 9.05
N GLN A 248 5.68 -3.26 8.56
CA GLN A 248 5.52 -2.05 9.35
C GLN A 248 4.20 -1.35 9.01
N GLY A 249 3.22 -1.43 9.91
CA GLY A 249 1.88 -0.90 9.65
C GLY A 249 1.34 -1.45 8.31
N PRO A 250 0.94 -0.59 7.34
CA PRO A 250 0.42 -1.01 6.04
C PRO A 250 1.48 -1.46 5.02
N LYS A 251 2.77 -1.33 5.35
CA LYS A 251 3.89 -1.59 4.45
C LYS A 251 4.46 -2.99 4.69
N LEU A 252 4.63 -3.74 3.61
CA LEU A 252 5.42 -4.96 3.55
C LEU A 252 6.60 -4.74 2.62
N ARG A 253 7.81 -4.99 3.08
CA ARG A 253 9.03 -5.01 2.27
C ARG A 253 9.58 -6.42 2.17
N LEU A 254 9.98 -6.82 0.97
CA LEU A 254 10.64 -8.08 0.71
C LEU A 254 12.04 -7.81 0.18
N TYR A 255 13.02 -8.42 0.82
CA TYR A 255 14.43 -8.30 0.48
C TYR A 255 14.98 -9.68 0.10
N PRO A 256 15.79 -9.79 -0.98
CA PRO A 256 16.57 -10.99 -1.23
C PRO A 256 17.78 -11.05 -0.29
N VAL A 257 18.04 -12.23 0.26
CA VAL A 257 19.20 -12.49 1.11
C VAL A 257 20.43 -12.76 0.25
N ARG A 258 20.31 -13.50 -0.85
CA ARG A 258 21.46 -13.79 -1.71
C ARG A 258 21.95 -12.53 -2.46
N GLN A 259 23.28 -12.40 -2.58
CA GLN A 259 23.89 -11.36 -3.41
C GLN A 259 23.59 -11.60 -4.89
N GLY A 260 23.52 -10.52 -5.67
CA GLY A 260 23.27 -10.59 -7.12
C GLY A 260 21.84 -10.94 -7.52
N VAL A 261 20.92 -11.09 -6.56
CA VAL A 261 19.50 -11.24 -6.84
C VAL A 261 18.87 -9.87 -7.07
N GLY A 262 18.12 -9.77 -8.16
CA GLY A 262 17.52 -8.52 -8.64
C GLY A 262 18.30 -7.89 -9.80
N VAL A 263 17.74 -6.84 -10.39
CA VAL A 263 18.27 -6.22 -11.61
C VAL A 263 19.04 -4.92 -11.36
N GLY A 264 19.00 -4.39 -10.14
CA GLY A 264 19.72 -3.17 -9.75
C GLY A 264 21.14 -3.46 -9.24
N GLN A 265 22.07 -2.53 -9.50
CA GLN A 265 23.41 -2.53 -8.90
C GLN A 265 23.38 -1.92 -7.48
N ARG A 266 22.70 -2.59 -6.55
CA ARG A 266 22.49 -2.09 -5.18
C ARG A 266 22.93 -3.10 -4.12
N GLY A 267 23.21 -2.60 -2.91
CA GLY A 267 23.49 -3.45 -1.76
C GLY A 267 22.27 -4.26 -1.33
N ARG A 268 22.48 -5.38 -0.63
CA ARG A 268 21.39 -6.30 -0.22
C ARG A 268 20.31 -5.63 0.64
N THR A 269 20.70 -4.66 1.46
CA THR A 269 19.76 -3.88 2.30
C THR A 269 19.09 -2.74 1.55
N GLU A 270 19.51 -2.48 0.31
CA GLU A 270 18.97 -1.44 -0.59
C GLU A 270 18.20 -2.03 -1.78
N THR A 271 18.27 -3.35 -1.98
CA THR A 271 17.53 -4.09 -2.98
C THR A 271 16.25 -4.66 -2.38
N PHE A 272 15.09 -4.09 -2.72
CA PHE A 272 13.80 -4.59 -2.22
C PHE A 272 12.62 -4.22 -3.10
N VAL A 273 11.49 -4.88 -2.84
CA VAL A 273 10.17 -4.45 -3.29
C VAL A 273 9.30 -4.22 -2.06
N GLU A 274 8.56 -3.13 -2.06
CA GLU A 274 7.63 -2.75 -1.01
C GLU A 274 6.22 -2.66 -1.59
N VAL A 275 5.26 -3.19 -0.85
CA VAL A 275 3.83 -2.95 -1.07
C VAL A 275 3.26 -2.21 0.14
N HIS A 276 2.63 -1.08 -0.14
CA HIS A 276 1.82 -0.33 0.80
C HIS A 276 0.34 -0.63 0.55
N THR A 277 -0.21 -1.52 1.36
CA THR A 277 -1.59 -2.03 1.22
C THR A 277 -2.66 -0.92 1.28
N GLY A 278 -2.39 0.19 1.98
CA GLY A 278 -3.26 1.37 2.01
C GLY A 278 -3.26 2.20 0.72
N LEU A 279 -2.26 2.05 -0.15
CA LEU A 279 -2.07 2.86 -1.36
C LEU A 279 -2.26 2.07 -2.65
N LEU A 280 -2.27 0.73 -2.60
CA LEU A 280 -2.66 -0.07 -3.76
C LEU A 280 -4.08 0.30 -4.21
N ARG A 281 -4.31 0.35 -5.52
CA ARG A 281 -5.66 0.30 -6.10
C ARG A 281 -6.26 -1.07 -5.85
N ASP A 282 -7.59 -1.16 -5.78
CA ASP A 282 -8.26 -2.46 -5.69
C ASP A 282 -7.85 -3.39 -6.83
N ASP A 283 -7.84 -2.91 -8.07
CA ASP A 283 -7.42 -3.69 -9.26
C ASP A 283 -5.95 -4.12 -9.22
N ASP A 284 -5.13 -3.48 -8.39
CA ASP A 284 -3.70 -3.75 -8.20
C ASP A 284 -3.42 -4.63 -6.97
N ALA A 285 -4.47 -5.14 -6.30
CA ALA A 285 -4.33 -6.01 -5.13
C ALA A 285 -3.46 -7.25 -5.40
N ALA A 286 -3.45 -7.75 -6.64
CA ALA A 286 -2.69 -8.93 -7.04
C ALA A 286 -1.19 -8.82 -6.70
N PHE A 287 -0.60 -7.62 -6.72
CA PHE A 287 0.81 -7.42 -6.35
C PHE A 287 1.12 -7.93 -4.94
N LEU A 288 0.19 -7.73 -3.99
CA LEU A 288 0.37 -8.23 -2.64
C LEU A 288 0.50 -9.77 -2.62
N TRP A 289 -0.34 -10.47 -3.38
CA TRP A 289 -0.28 -11.94 -3.43
C TRP A 289 0.91 -12.46 -4.24
N LEU A 290 1.11 -11.93 -5.45
CA LEU A 290 2.14 -12.40 -6.39
C LEU A 290 3.57 -12.17 -5.91
N LEU A 291 3.78 -11.23 -4.99
CA LEU A 291 5.10 -10.90 -4.45
C LEU A 291 5.33 -11.43 -3.03
N PHE A 292 4.28 -11.51 -2.19
CA PHE A 292 4.45 -11.78 -0.76
C PHE A 292 3.75 -13.04 -0.25
N SER A 293 2.94 -13.74 -1.04
CA SER A 293 2.28 -14.97 -0.56
C SER A 293 3.25 -16.13 -0.33
N ALA A 294 2.84 -17.12 0.45
CA ALA A 294 3.59 -18.34 0.64
C ALA A 294 3.89 -19.07 -0.69
N ASP A 295 2.91 -19.09 -1.59
CA ASP A 295 3.05 -19.66 -2.93
C ASP A 295 4.05 -18.87 -3.78
N ALA A 296 4.02 -17.54 -3.68
CA ALA A 296 4.93 -16.65 -4.42
C ALA A 296 6.40 -16.87 -4.06
N LEU A 297 6.70 -17.21 -2.80
CA LEU A 297 8.07 -17.41 -2.30
C LEU A 297 8.61 -18.84 -2.44
N THR A 298 7.90 -19.73 -3.13
CA THR A 298 8.44 -21.04 -3.50
C THR A 298 9.46 -20.93 -4.65
N GLU A 299 10.21 -22.00 -4.88
CA GLU A 299 11.18 -22.07 -6.00
C GLU A 299 10.49 -21.85 -7.35
N ASP A 300 9.32 -22.44 -7.58
CA ASP A 300 8.53 -22.25 -8.81
C ASP A 300 7.43 -21.17 -8.64
N GLY A 301 7.60 -20.30 -7.65
CA GLY A 301 6.64 -19.28 -7.28
C GLY A 301 6.59 -18.12 -8.27
N THR A 302 5.53 -17.32 -8.17
CA THR A 302 5.32 -16.15 -9.05
C THR A 302 6.44 -15.12 -8.92
N LEU A 303 7.05 -14.98 -7.74
CA LEU A 303 8.18 -14.07 -7.57
C LEU A 303 9.42 -14.56 -8.34
N THR A 304 9.73 -15.86 -8.30
CA THR A 304 10.85 -16.42 -9.07
C THR A 304 10.65 -16.19 -10.56
N HIS A 305 9.46 -16.45 -11.07
CA HIS A 305 9.14 -16.20 -12.48
C HIS A 305 9.31 -14.72 -12.86
N LEU A 306 8.86 -13.79 -12.01
CA LEU A 306 9.03 -12.35 -12.24
C LEU A 306 10.50 -11.92 -12.18
N LEU A 307 11.32 -12.54 -11.33
CA LEU A 307 12.76 -12.30 -11.27
C LEU A 307 13.46 -12.79 -12.55
N ASP A 308 13.11 -13.98 -13.03
CA ASP A 308 13.68 -14.54 -14.26
C ASP A 308 13.38 -13.66 -15.48
N GLU A 309 12.11 -13.22 -15.63
CA GLU A 309 11.73 -12.29 -16.69
C GLU A 309 12.40 -10.92 -16.53
N SER A 310 12.58 -10.45 -15.29
CA SER A 310 13.31 -9.21 -15.02
C SER A 310 14.77 -9.30 -15.47
N HIS A 311 15.44 -10.42 -15.19
CA HIS A 311 16.82 -10.66 -15.64
C HIS A 311 16.91 -10.75 -17.17
N ARG A 312 15.98 -11.44 -17.83
CA ARG A 312 15.92 -11.50 -19.30
C ARG A 312 15.71 -10.12 -19.91
N PHE A 313 14.84 -9.29 -19.32
CA PHE A 313 14.62 -7.91 -19.76
C PHE A 313 15.88 -7.07 -19.62
N ALA A 314 16.55 -7.12 -18.46
CA ALA A 314 17.79 -6.38 -18.22
C ALA A 314 18.93 -6.81 -19.16
N GLY A 315 19.04 -8.12 -19.44
CA GLY A 315 20.01 -8.67 -20.40
C GLY A 315 19.80 -8.12 -21.82
N ARG A 316 18.57 -8.19 -22.34
CA ARG A 316 18.21 -7.64 -23.66
C ARG A 316 18.48 -6.14 -23.77
N LEU A 317 18.19 -5.38 -22.70
CA LEU A 317 18.46 -3.95 -22.68
C LEU A 317 19.97 -3.66 -22.76
N ALA A 318 20.79 -4.43 -22.05
CA ALA A 318 22.25 -4.29 -22.10
C ALA A 318 22.84 -4.67 -23.47
N GLU A 319 22.30 -5.69 -24.13
CA GLU A 319 22.68 -6.07 -25.50
C GLU A 319 22.37 -4.95 -26.51
N ASN A 320 21.14 -4.45 -26.51
CA ASN A 320 20.72 -3.36 -27.40
C ASN A 320 21.56 -2.09 -27.21
N LEU A 321 21.99 -1.78 -25.98
CA LEU A 321 22.86 -0.63 -25.72
C LEU A 321 24.28 -0.82 -26.26
N ARG A 322 24.79 -2.06 -26.33
CA ARG A 322 26.12 -2.36 -26.91
C ARG A 322 26.11 -2.31 -28.43
N GLU A 323 24.99 -2.60 -29.08
CA GLU A 323 24.86 -2.52 -30.55
C GLU A 323 24.83 -1.08 -31.08
N ILE A 324 24.60 -0.09 -30.21
CA ILE A 324 24.51 1.34 -30.56
C ILE A 324 25.87 2.06 -30.37
N ILE A 325 26.89 1.39 -29.82
CA ILE A 325 28.24 1.92 -29.55
C ILE A 325 29.23 1.36 -30.57
#